data_AF-A0A453JHD9-F1
#
_entry.id   AF-A0A453JHD9-F1
#
_cell.length_a   1.000
_cell.length_b   1.000
_cell.length_c   1.000
_cell.angle_alpha   90.00
_cell.angle_beta   90.00
_cell.angle_gamma   90.00
#
_symmetry.space_group_name_H-M   'P 1'
#
loop_
_entity.id
_entity.type
_entity.pdbx_description
1 polymer ?
#
loop_
_entity_poly.entity_id
_entity_poly.type
_entity_poly.pdbx_seq_one_letter_code
_entity_poly.pdbx_strand_id
1 'polypeptide(L)'
;MVEKNSDLTVRCLRLMKTTCQMVTSMMEHNGNYGKNDLDSLMNALSSASEHMRHLDMTMVFAIEEDGAQRMKPLRSLSSLVKEAKESVQTRMATKAHESENMEPSTSSPPPMGHKD
;
A
#
# COMPACT_ATOMS: atom_id res chain seq x y z
N MET A 1 20.22 -31.11 -8.22
CA MET A 1 20.77 -29.74 -8.03
C MET A 1 19.76 -28.74 -8.58
N VAL A 2 18.86 -28.23 -7.72
CA VAL A 2 17.84 -27.18 -8.04
C VAL A 2 17.93 -26.02 -7.03
N GLU A 3 18.99 -25.97 -6.21
CA GLU A 3 19.10 -25.02 -5.09
C GLU A 3 19.47 -23.59 -5.50
N LYS A 4 19.96 -23.36 -6.73
CA LYS A 4 20.42 -22.02 -7.13
C LYS A 4 19.28 -21.00 -7.35
N ASN A 5 18.05 -21.46 -7.60
CA ASN A 5 16.91 -20.57 -7.85
C ASN A 5 16.01 -20.36 -6.61
N SER A 6 16.11 -21.20 -5.57
CA SER A 6 15.30 -21.07 -4.36
C SER A 6 15.62 -19.78 -3.60
N ASP A 7 16.91 -19.43 -3.51
CA ASP A 7 17.34 -18.20 -2.82
C ASP A 7 16.84 -16.93 -3.49
N LEU A 8 16.86 -16.90 -4.83
CA LEU A 8 16.32 -15.77 -5.59
C LEU A 8 14.81 -15.64 -5.36
N THR A 9 14.08 -16.75 -5.34
CA THR A 9 12.63 -16.75 -5.17
C THR A 9 12.21 -16.31 -3.76
N VAL A 10 12.93 -16.77 -2.73
CA VAL A 10 12.72 -16.33 -1.33
C VAL A 10 13.03 -14.85 -1.16
N ARG A 11 14.09 -14.35 -1.79
CA ARG A 11 14.44 -12.91 -1.76
C ARG A 11 13.37 -12.07 -2.45
N CYS A 12 12.83 -12.52 -3.58
CA CYS A 12 11.71 -11.84 -4.24
C CYS A 12 10.47 -11.80 -3.36
N LEU A 13 10.13 -12.88 -2.67
CA LEU A 13 9.01 -12.90 -1.72
C LEU A 13 9.21 -11.87 -0.60
N ARG A 14 10.40 -11.83 0.02
CA ARG A 14 10.72 -10.81 1.04
C ARG A 14 10.61 -9.40 0.51
N LEU A 15 11.17 -9.14 -0.68
CA LEU A 15 11.09 -7.83 -1.32
C LEU A 15 9.65 -7.38 -1.49
N MET A 16 8.77 -8.24 -1.99
CA MET A 16 7.36 -7.90 -2.17
C MET A 16 6.64 -7.63 -0.85
N LYS A 17 6.90 -8.44 0.19
CA LYS A 17 6.34 -8.18 1.53
C LYS A 17 6.77 -6.81 2.06
N THR A 18 8.04 -6.46 1.89
CA THR A 18 8.56 -5.14 2.24
C THR A 18 7.91 -4.04 1.40
N THR A 19 7.71 -4.23 0.09
CA THR A 19 7.03 -3.26 -0.77
C THR A 19 5.58 -3.03 -0.31
N CYS A 20 4.83 -4.07 0.07
CA CYS A 20 3.47 -3.90 0.62
C CYS A 20 3.49 -3.03 1.89
N GLN A 21 4.43 -3.30 2.81
CA GLN A 21 4.59 -2.50 4.03
C GLN A 21 4.96 -1.04 3.72
N MET A 22 5.84 -0.82 2.75
CA MET A 22 6.20 0.52 2.29
C MET A 22 4.97 1.26 1.76
N VAL A 23 4.13 0.61 0.95
CA VAL A 23 2.90 1.23 0.43
C VAL A 23 1.97 1.62 1.58
N THR A 24 1.75 0.72 2.56
CA THR A 24 0.94 1.04 3.73
C THR A 24 1.46 2.26 4.46
N SER A 25 2.76 2.33 4.77
CA SER A 25 3.38 3.49 5.41
C SER A 25 3.32 4.75 4.52
N MET A 26 3.48 4.62 3.21
CA MET A 26 3.34 5.75 2.27
C MET A 26 1.95 6.38 2.35
N MET A 27 0.90 5.58 2.58
CA MET A 27 -0.47 6.07 2.69
C MET A 27 -0.72 6.84 4.00
N GLU A 28 0.07 6.58 5.05
CA GLU A 28 0.04 7.35 6.30
C GLU A 28 0.64 8.76 6.12
N HIS A 29 1.50 8.95 5.11
CA HIS A 29 2.07 10.25 4.77
C HIS A 29 1.14 11.06 3.85
N ASN A 30 1.14 12.39 4.03
CA ASN A 30 0.30 13.32 3.26
C ASN A 30 0.83 13.57 1.83
N GLY A 31 1.47 12.58 1.21
CA GLY A 31 2.07 12.67 -0.12
C GLY A 31 1.03 12.78 -1.24
N ASN A 32 1.45 13.31 -2.38
CA ASN A 32 0.69 13.24 -3.62
C ASN A 32 1.22 12.10 -4.50
N TYR A 33 0.41 11.06 -4.64
CA TYR A 33 0.73 9.88 -5.42
C TYR A 33 -0.24 9.79 -6.60
N GLY A 34 0.28 9.46 -7.78
CA GLY A 34 -0.54 9.26 -8.97
C GLY A 34 -1.51 8.10 -8.76
N LYS A 35 -2.81 8.32 -8.96
CA LYS A 35 -3.83 7.28 -8.83
C LYS A 35 -3.54 6.08 -9.74
N ASN A 36 -3.14 6.35 -10.99
CA ASN A 36 -2.82 5.30 -11.97
C ASN A 36 -1.58 4.51 -11.57
N ASP A 37 -0.57 5.17 -10.98
CA ASP A 37 0.65 4.52 -10.53
C ASP A 37 0.37 3.59 -9.34
N LEU A 38 -0.44 4.06 -8.38
CA LEU A 38 -0.84 3.25 -7.24
C LEU A 38 -1.71 2.05 -7.66
N ASP A 39 -2.65 2.25 -8.57
CA ASP A 39 -3.47 1.15 -9.08
C ASP A 39 -2.62 0.11 -9.83
N SER A 40 -1.71 0.57 -10.69
CA SER A 40 -0.76 -0.30 -11.39
C SER A 40 0.13 -1.09 -10.43
N LEU A 41 0.64 -0.43 -9.38
CA LEU A 41 1.43 -1.07 -8.33
C LEU A 41 0.61 -2.12 -7.57
N MET A 42 -0.63 -1.81 -7.19
CA MET A 42 -1.50 -2.76 -6.48
C MET A 42 -1.86 -3.97 -7.35
N ASN A 43 -2.10 -3.75 -8.64
CA ASN A 43 -2.36 -4.82 -9.60
C ASN A 43 -1.13 -5.72 -9.79
N ALA A 44 0.07 -5.13 -9.89
CA ALA A 44 1.32 -5.88 -9.96
C ALA A 44 1.59 -6.71 -8.70
N LEU A 45 1.40 -6.12 -7.51
CA LEU A 45 1.55 -6.84 -6.23
C LEU A 45 0.52 -7.95 -6.06
N SER A 46 -0.72 -7.73 -6.49
CA SER A 46 -1.77 -8.75 -6.45
C SER A 46 -1.43 -9.93 -7.37
N SER A 47 -1.02 -9.64 -8.61
CA SER A 47 -0.58 -10.67 -9.55
C SER A 47 0.62 -11.45 -9.00
N ALA A 48 1.63 -10.76 -8.48
CA ALA A 48 2.81 -11.40 -7.93
C ALA A 48 2.52 -12.24 -6.67
N SER A 49 1.55 -11.82 -5.86
CA SER A 49 1.05 -12.60 -4.71
C SER A 49 0.48 -13.94 -5.14
N GLU A 50 -0.32 -13.97 -6.22
CA GLU A 50 -0.87 -15.22 -6.76
C GLU A 50 0.26 -16.14 -7.27
N HIS A 51 1.23 -15.58 -7.99
CA HIS A 51 2.37 -16.35 -8.50
C HIS A 51 3.25 -16.93 -7.39
N MET A 52 3.42 -16.23 -6.27
CA MET A 52 4.25 -16.67 -5.15
C MET A 52 3.48 -17.37 -4.02
N ARG A 53 2.18 -17.61 -4.19
CA ARG A 53 1.29 -18.16 -3.16
C ARG A 53 1.79 -19.48 -2.56
N HIS A 54 2.28 -20.39 -3.40
CA HIS A 54 2.77 -21.69 -2.95
C HIS A 54 4.02 -21.55 -2.07
N LEU A 55 5.01 -20.76 -2.53
CA LEU A 55 6.21 -20.49 -1.75
C LEU A 55 5.89 -19.77 -0.44
N ASP A 56 5.00 -18.78 -0.49
CA ASP A 56 4.59 -18.00 0.67
C ASP A 56 3.96 -18.90 1.74
N MET A 57 3.06 -19.81 1.35
CA MET A 57 2.50 -20.80 2.29
C MET A 57 3.58 -21.71 2.86
N THR A 58 4.44 -22.29 2.03
CA THR A 58 5.51 -23.19 2.51
C THR A 58 6.42 -22.49 3.52
N MET A 59 6.76 -21.21 3.30
CA MET A 59 7.57 -20.45 4.24
C MET A 59 6.82 -20.11 5.54
N VAL A 60 5.52 -19.86 5.48
CA VAL A 60 4.71 -19.62 6.70
C VAL A 60 4.70 -20.88 7.59
N PHE A 61 4.53 -22.07 7.00
CA PHE A 61 4.50 -23.32 7.75
C PHE A 61 5.89 -23.82 8.18
N ALA A 62 6.94 -23.64 7.37
CA ALA A 62 8.29 -24.12 7.71
C ALA A 62 8.89 -23.43 8.95
N ILE A 63 8.41 -22.24 9.31
CA ILE A 63 8.86 -21.49 10.49
C ILE A 63 8.15 -21.99 11.77
N GLU A 64 7.00 -22.66 11.64
CA GLU A 64 6.28 -23.21 12.81
C GLU A 64 6.94 -24.48 13.37
N GLU A 65 7.73 -25.20 12.56
CA GLU A 65 8.35 -26.48 12.93
C GLU A 65 9.72 -26.31 13.62
N ASP A 66 10.48 -25.29 13.24
CA ASP A 66 11.78 -24.99 13.84
C ASP A 66 11.59 -23.97 14.98
N GLY A 67 11.64 -24.43 16.23
CA GLY A 67 11.41 -23.64 17.45
C GLY A 67 12.36 -22.46 17.70
N ALA A 68 13.03 -21.98 16.66
CA ALA A 68 13.96 -20.86 16.65
C ALA A 68 13.23 -19.52 16.45
N GLN A 69 13.02 -18.87 17.60
CA GLN A 69 12.81 -17.43 17.80
C GLN A 69 11.45 -16.83 17.42
N ARG A 70 10.96 -16.04 18.39
CA ARG A 70 9.82 -15.12 18.36
C ARG A 70 9.88 -14.07 17.22
N MET A 71 9.86 -14.49 15.97
CA MET A 71 9.49 -13.62 14.86
C MET A 71 7.96 -13.54 14.88
N LYS A 72 7.41 -12.32 14.86
CA LYS A 72 5.96 -12.08 14.72
C LYS A 72 5.40 -13.01 13.63
N PRO A 73 4.13 -13.47 13.73
CA PRO A 73 3.51 -14.29 12.70
C PRO A 73 3.83 -13.70 11.33
N LEU A 74 4.55 -14.46 10.50
CA LEU A 74 4.96 -13.96 9.20
C LEU A 74 3.67 -13.79 8.38
N ARG A 75 3.17 -12.56 8.28
CA ARG A 75 1.96 -12.27 7.51
C ARG A 75 2.15 -12.83 6.10
N SER A 76 1.13 -13.50 5.59
CA SER A 76 1.13 -13.93 4.19
C SER A 76 1.24 -12.71 3.28
N LEU A 77 1.87 -12.89 2.13
CA LEU A 77 1.94 -11.85 1.11
C LEU A 77 0.52 -11.42 0.70
N SER A 78 -0.42 -12.36 0.58
CA SER A 78 -1.82 -12.06 0.27
C SER A 78 -2.48 -11.14 1.31
N SER A 79 -2.19 -11.36 2.59
CA SER A 79 -2.69 -10.49 3.67
C SER A 79 -2.10 -9.09 3.59
N LEU A 80 -0.81 -8.98 3.27
CA LEU A 80 -0.13 -7.68 3.14
C LEU A 80 -0.61 -6.91 1.89
N VAL A 81 -0.86 -7.61 0.78
CA VAL A 81 -1.44 -6.99 -0.43
C VAL A 81 -2.85 -6.47 -0.14
N LYS A 82 -3.67 -7.25 0.57
CA LYS A 82 -5.02 -6.83 0.96
C LYS A 82 -4.97 -5.56 1.81
N GLU A 83 -4.15 -5.55 2.86
CA GLU A 83 -3.95 -4.39 3.73
C GLU A 83 -3.50 -3.16 2.95
N ALA A 84 -2.48 -3.30 2.10
CA ALA A 84 -1.98 -2.19 1.27
C ALA A 84 -3.06 -1.63 0.33
N LYS A 85 -3.87 -2.51 -0.29
CA LYS A 85 -4.97 -2.09 -1.16
C LYS A 85 -6.05 -1.33 -0.40
N GLU A 86 -6.42 -1.79 0.78
CA GLU A 86 -7.38 -1.12 1.66
C GLU A 86 -6.87 0.27 2.11
N SER A 87 -5.58 0.39 2.45
CA SER A 87 -4.95 1.68 2.77
C SER A 87 -5.01 2.65 1.59
N VAL A 88 -4.69 2.20 0.37
CA VAL A 88 -4.75 3.02 -0.85
C VAL A 88 -6.19 3.50 -1.10
N GLN A 89 -7.17 2.60 -1.02
CA GLN A 89 -8.58 2.95 -1.23
C GLN A 89 -9.08 3.99 -0.22
N THR A 90 -8.75 3.80 1.06
CA THR A 90 -9.11 4.73 2.14
C THR A 90 -8.49 6.11 1.91
N ARG A 91 -7.23 6.15 1.49
CA ARG A 91 -6.53 7.41 1.19
C ARG A 91 -7.12 8.15 -0.01
N MET A 92 -7.52 7.41 -1.06
CA MET A 92 -8.13 8.01 -2.25
C MET A 92 -9.52 8.59 -1.94
N ALA A 93 -10.30 7.91 -1.09
CA ALA A 93 -11.61 8.41 -0.65
C ALA A 93 -11.49 9.70 0.18
N THR A 94 -10.50 9.78 1.08
CA THR A 94 -10.27 10.99 1.89
C THR A 94 -9.82 12.19 1.06
N LYS A 95 -8.93 12.01 0.08
CA LYS A 95 -8.52 13.11 -0.83
C LYS A 95 -9.66 13.66 -1.70
N ALA A 96 -10.61 12.83 -2.10
CA ALA A 96 -11.76 13.29 -2.87
C ALA A 96 -12.58 14.30 -2.06
N HIS A 97 -12.78 14.05 -0.77
CA HIS A 97 -13.52 14.92 0.14
C HIS A 97 -12.78 16.23 0.47
N GLU A 98 -11.43 16.23 0.51
CA GLU A 98 -10.64 17.46 0.70
C GLU A 98 -10.71 18.40 -0.51
N SER A 99 -10.88 17.86 -1.73
CA SER A 99 -10.92 18.65 -2.97
C SER A 99 -12.28 19.32 -3.22
N GLU A 100 -13.37 18.81 -2.63
CA GLU A 100 -14.72 19.38 -2.78
C GLU A 100 -15.01 20.56 -1.83
N ASN A 101 -14.21 20.74 -0.76
CA ASN A 101 -14.49 21.76 0.26
C ASN A 101 -13.72 23.08 0.07
N MET A 102 -13.07 23.28 -1.09
CA MET A 102 -12.41 24.53 -1.43
C MET A 102 -13.40 25.45 -2.16
N GLU A 103 -14.36 26.01 -1.42
CA GLU A 103 -15.23 27.06 -1.95
C GLU A 103 -14.38 28.28 -2.39
N PRO A 104 -14.60 28.84 -3.58
CA PRO A 104 -13.99 30.10 -3.95
C PRO A 104 -14.57 31.17 -3.02
N SER A 105 -13.74 31.67 -2.10
CA SER A 105 -14.09 32.85 -1.31
C SER A 105 -14.38 34.00 -2.27
N THR A 106 -15.66 34.24 -2.53
CA THR A 106 -16.12 35.38 -3.31
C THR A 106 -15.90 36.61 -2.44
N SER A 107 -14.73 37.21 -2.60
CA SER A 107 -14.42 38.55 -2.12
C SER A 107 -15.38 39.53 -2.80
N SER A 108 -16.56 39.73 -2.20
CA SER A 108 -17.47 40.80 -2.58
C SER A 108 -16.79 42.14 -2.34
N PRO A 109 -16.70 43.04 -3.34
CA PRO A 109 -16.12 44.37 -3.12
C PRO A 109 -17.04 45.18 -2.19
N PRO A 110 -16.47 46.04 -1.33
CA PRO A 110 -17.26 46.80 -0.35
C PRO A 110 -18.16 47.83 -1.04
N PRO A 111 -19.35 48.11 -0.49
CA PRO A 111 -20.25 49.12 -1.03
C PRO A 111 -19.63 50.50 -0.81
N MET A 112 -19.30 51.21 -1.89
CA MET A 112 -18.96 52.63 -1.82
C MET A 112 -20.23 53.43 -1.50
N GLY A 113 -20.39 53.76 -0.23
CA GLY A 113 -21.39 54.71 0.24
C GLY A 113 -21.13 56.10 -0.33
N HIS A 114 -22.17 56.69 -0.92
CA HIS A 114 -22.26 58.12 -1.14
C HIS A 114 -22.20 58.88 0.18
N LYS A 115 -21.44 59.98 0.22
CA LYS A 115 -21.69 61.13 1.09
C LYS A 115 -21.33 62.43 0.35
N ASP A 116 -22.40 63.20 0.16
CA ASP A 116 -22.55 64.66 0.00
C ASP A 116 -21.78 65.39 -1.12
#